data_AF-A0A0F9EBB8-F1
#
_entry.id   AF-A0A0F9EBB8-F1
#
_cell.length_a   1.000
_cell.length_b   1.000
_cell.length_c   1.000
_cell.angle_alpha   90.00
_cell.angle_beta   90.00
_cell.angle_gamma   90.00
#
_symmetry.space_group_name_H-M   'P 1'
#
loop_
_entity.id
_entity.type
_entity.pdbx_description
1 polymer ?
#
loop_
_entity_poly.entity_id
_entity_poly.type
_entity_poly.pdbx_seq_one_letter_code
_entity_poly.pdbx_strand_id
1 'polypeptide(L)'
;MRPKFFSKVRWNRGRKPIQELIQKNEDINDVDNMGMNMLHWMPIWTNGLVEEFQELVDLGVDVNQATNYGDTPLHLAVSHGETEYARILIAAGANKSAENNQGEIPRDYLNYCREEMKKILNIVQI
;
A
#
# COMPACT_ATOMS: atom_id res chain seq x y z
N MET A 1 4.89 -0.97 15.78
CA MET A 1 6.33 -1.30 15.61
C MET A 1 6.75 -0.77 14.25
N ARG A 2 7.89 -0.08 14.09
CA ARG A 2 8.35 0.39 12.78
C ARG A 2 8.96 -0.81 12.04
N PRO A 3 8.46 -1.20 10.85
CA PRO A 3 8.94 -2.41 10.17
C PRO A 3 10.45 -2.35 9.95
N LYS A 4 11.11 -3.51 9.95
CA LYS A 4 12.59 -3.59 9.76
C LYS A 4 13.01 -2.77 8.55
N PHE A 5 12.22 -2.81 7.50
CA PHE A 5 12.37 -1.99 6.31
C PHE A 5 12.45 -0.48 6.60
N PHE A 6 11.45 0.12 7.28
CA PHE A 6 11.47 1.54 7.66
C PHE A 6 12.51 1.89 8.73
N SER A 7 13.03 0.90 9.46
CA SER A 7 14.11 1.12 10.44
C SER A 7 15.47 1.33 9.77
N LYS A 8 15.66 0.82 8.55
CA LYS A 8 16.94 0.83 7.81
C LYS A 8 17.12 2.07 6.92
N VAL A 9 16.04 2.80 6.67
CA VAL A 9 16.02 3.97 5.78
C VAL A 9 15.23 5.12 6.39
N ARG A 10 15.72 6.34 6.22
CA ARG A 10 15.02 7.54 6.69
C ARG A 10 14.11 8.06 5.59
N TRP A 11 12.83 7.76 5.71
CA TRP A 11 11.76 8.29 4.87
C TRP A 11 11.45 9.72 5.34
N ASN A 12 12.12 10.72 4.76
CA ASN A 12 11.85 12.14 4.99
C ASN A 12 12.09 12.95 3.72
N ARG A 13 11.40 14.11 3.61
CA ARG A 13 11.52 15.01 2.46
C ARG A 13 12.99 15.40 2.24
N GLY A 14 13.55 14.98 1.11
CA GLY A 14 14.90 15.36 0.65
C GLY A 14 15.89 14.22 0.44
N ARG A 15 15.57 12.96 0.75
CA ARG A 15 16.39 11.79 0.37
C ARG A 15 15.63 10.84 -0.55
N LYS A 16 16.36 10.00 -1.28
CA LYS A 16 15.83 8.93 -2.14
C LYS A 16 15.97 7.57 -1.43
N PRO A 17 15.10 7.23 -0.46
CA PRO A 17 15.24 6.03 0.37
C PRO A 17 15.28 4.74 -0.46
N ILE A 18 14.55 4.73 -1.58
CA ILE A 18 14.48 3.61 -2.52
C ILE A 18 15.83 3.33 -3.17
N GLN A 19 16.57 4.37 -3.57
CA GLN A 19 17.91 4.23 -4.11
C GLN A 19 18.91 3.68 -3.09
N GLU A 20 18.77 4.06 -1.81
CA GLU A 20 19.62 3.53 -0.74
C GLU A 20 19.39 2.02 -0.52
N LEU A 21 18.16 1.52 -0.70
CA LEU A 21 17.83 0.09 -0.57
C LEU A 21 18.39 -0.73 -1.73
N ILE A 22 18.25 -0.22 -2.95
CA ILE A 22 18.85 -0.84 -4.15
C ILE A 22 20.37 -0.94 -3.97
N GLN A 23 21.03 0.11 -3.48
CA GLN A 23 22.48 0.11 -3.23
C GLN A 23 22.92 -0.91 -2.17
N LYS A 24 22.07 -1.16 -1.16
CA LYS A 24 22.33 -2.15 -0.11
C LYS A 24 22.04 -3.59 -0.54
N ASN A 25 21.60 -3.80 -1.79
CA ASN A 25 21.19 -5.11 -2.32
C ASN A 25 20.11 -5.77 -1.44
N GLU A 26 19.20 -4.97 -0.91
CA GLU A 26 18.03 -5.45 -0.17
C GLU A 26 16.93 -5.88 -1.15
N ASP A 27 16.18 -6.93 -0.80
CA ASP A 27 15.04 -7.35 -1.59
C ASP A 27 13.90 -6.36 -1.41
N ILE A 28 13.48 -5.72 -2.51
CA ILE A 28 12.40 -4.73 -2.48
C ILE A 28 11.03 -5.36 -2.19
N ASN A 29 10.90 -6.67 -2.41
CA ASN A 29 9.72 -7.48 -2.12
C ASN A 29 9.76 -8.11 -0.72
N ASP A 30 10.76 -7.79 0.11
CA ASP A 30 10.81 -8.28 1.48
C ASP A 30 9.51 -7.94 2.24
N VAL A 31 9.04 -8.93 3.00
CA VAL A 31 7.90 -8.80 3.90
C VAL A 31 8.35 -8.88 5.35
N ASP A 32 7.62 -8.22 6.25
CA ASP A 32 7.83 -8.37 7.68
C ASP A 32 7.17 -9.64 8.25
N ASN A 33 7.18 -9.79 9.58
CA ASN A 33 6.61 -10.94 10.27
C ASN A 33 5.07 -11.02 10.20
N MET A 34 4.40 -9.97 9.71
CA MET A 34 2.96 -9.94 9.45
C MET A 34 2.66 -10.24 7.97
N GLY A 35 3.68 -10.52 7.14
CA GLY A 35 3.52 -10.66 5.70
C GLY A 35 3.32 -9.32 4.99
N MET A 36 3.56 -8.20 5.67
CA MET A 36 3.41 -6.87 5.07
C MET A 36 4.67 -6.48 4.30
N ASN A 37 4.50 -6.16 3.03
CA ASN A 37 5.50 -5.43 2.26
C ASN A 37 5.41 -3.91 2.52
N MET A 38 6.22 -3.14 1.82
CA MET A 38 6.31 -1.69 1.98
C MET A 38 5.03 -0.94 1.62
N LEU A 39 4.31 -1.40 0.59
CA LEU A 39 3.08 -0.74 0.12
C LEU A 39 1.95 -0.81 1.16
N HIS A 40 1.95 -1.80 2.05
CA HIS A 40 1.01 -1.88 3.17
C HIS A 40 1.14 -0.73 4.15
N TRP A 41 2.38 -0.32 4.43
CA TRP A 41 2.69 0.58 5.52
C TRP A 41 2.63 2.06 5.14
N MET A 42 2.87 2.39 3.87
CA MET A 42 2.90 3.78 3.43
C MET A 42 1.57 4.54 3.67
N PRO A 43 0.38 3.94 3.45
CA PRO A 43 -0.90 4.57 3.82
C PRO A 43 -1.06 4.88 5.31
N ILE A 44 -0.31 4.20 6.19
CA ILE A 44 -0.48 4.30 7.65
C ILE A 44 0.49 5.33 8.26
N TRP A 45 1.73 5.37 7.76
CA TRP A 45 2.83 6.08 8.42
C TRP A 45 3.34 7.31 7.67
N THR A 46 2.93 7.49 6.41
CA THR A 46 3.53 8.51 5.55
C THR A 46 2.49 9.51 5.11
N ASN A 47 2.62 10.76 5.56
CA ASN A 47 1.76 11.86 5.16
C ASN A 47 2.15 12.34 3.76
N GLY A 48 1.74 11.58 2.73
CA GLY A 48 1.88 11.95 1.33
C GLY A 48 3.27 11.74 0.73
N LEU A 49 3.86 10.55 0.93
CA LEU A 49 5.03 10.09 0.15
C LEU A 49 4.55 9.35 -1.11
N VAL A 50 3.75 10.05 -1.91
CA VAL A 50 3.04 9.48 -3.07
C VAL A 50 4.02 9.18 -4.20
N GLU A 51 5.01 10.05 -4.40
CA GLU A 51 6.05 9.87 -5.41
C GLU A 51 6.89 8.63 -5.12
N GLU A 52 7.31 8.44 -3.86
CA GLU A 52 8.06 7.24 -3.48
C GLU A 52 7.18 5.98 -3.55
N PHE A 53 5.88 6.09 -3.24
CA PHE A 53 4.96 4.96 -3.39
C PHE A 53 4.88 4.51 -4.86
N GLN A 54 4.77 5.48 -5.78
CA GLN A 54 4.78 5.21 -7.21
C GLN A 54 6.11 4.56 -7.65
N GLU A 55 7.25 5.07 -7.18
CA GLU A 55 8.56 4.50 -7.52
C GLU A 55 8.69 3.02 -7.07
N LEU A 56 8.14 2.64 -5.92
CA LEU A 56 8.13 1.24 -5.47
C LEU A 56 7.28 0.34 -6.36
N VAL A 57 6.12 0.84 -6.76
CA VAL A 57 5.22 0.13 -7.67
C VAL A 57 5.91 -0.05 -9.03
N ASP A 58 6.57 0.98 -9.54
CA ASP A 58 7.31 0.93 -10.80
C ASP A 58 8.52 -0.02 -10.74
N LEU A 59 9.12 -0.20 -9.57
CA LEU A 59 10.19 -1.17 -9.31
C LEU A 59 9.69 -2.61 -9.14
N GLY A 60 8.37 -2.83 -9.21
CA GLY A 60 7.79 -4.17 -9.19
C GLY A 60 7.58 -4.75 -7.78
N VAL A 61 7.37 -3.89 -6.77
CA VAL A 61 6.86 -4.38 -5.49
C VAL A 61 5.47 -4.97 -5.67
N ASP A 62 5.23 -6.16 -5.13
CA ASP A 62 3.96 -6.86 -5.30
C ASP A 62 2.78 -6.06 -4.70
N VAL A 63 1.95 -5.49 -5.58
CA VAL A 63 0.75 -4.72 -5.21
C VAL A 63 -0.39 -5.58 -4.65
N ASN A 64 -0.29 -6.90 -4.78
CA ASN A 64 -1.29 -7.88 -4.35
C ASN A 64 -0.79 -8.79 -3.22
N GLN A 65 0.40 -8.53 -2.66
CA GLN A 65 0.93 -9.29 -1.54
C GLN A 65 -0.10 -9.33 -0.41
N ALA A 66 -0.49 -10.53 0.02
CA ALA A 66 -1.40 -10.70 1.15
C ALA A 66 -0.61 -10.77 2.46
N THR A 67 -1.09 -10.10 3.49
CA THR A 67 -0.61 -10.27 4.87
C THR A 67 -1.02 -11.64 5.41
N ASN A 68 -0.55 -11.97 6.63
CA ASN A 68 -0.99 -13.15 7.36
C ASN A 68 -2.52 -13.17 7.63
N TYR A 69 -3.21 -12.03 7.52
CA TYR A 69 -4.65 -11.90 7.66
C TYR A 69 -5.38 -11.88 6.31
N GLY A 70 -4.67 -11.96 5.19
CA GLY A 70 -5.24 -11.89 3.85
C GLY A 70 -5.43 -10.47 3.32
N ASP A 71 -5.23 -9.44 4.14
CA ASP A 71 -5.30 -8.05 3.69
C ASP A 71 -4.20 -7.76 2.67
N THR A 72 -4.53 -6.97 1.66
CA THR A 72 -3.59 -6.49 0.63
C THR A 72 -3.28 -5.00 0.85
N PRO A 73 -2.30 -4.40 0.14
CA PRO A 73 -2.05 -2.96 0.24
C PRO A 73 -3.31 -2.12 -0.03
N LEU A 74 -4.20 -2.59 -0.91
CA LEU A 74 -5.45 -1.90 -1.22
C LEU A 74 -6.45 -1.93 -0.06
N HIS A 75 -6.51 -3.01 0.73
CA HIS A 75 -7.34 -3.05 1.94
C HIS A 75 -6.95 -1.90 2.89
N LEU A 76 -5.65 -1.73 3.14
CA LEU A 76 -5.15 -0.72 4.07
C LEU A 76 -5.28 0.70 3.53
N ALA A 77 -5.05 0.91 2.23
CA ALA A 77 -5.27 2.22 1.61
C ALA A 77 -6.74 2.65 1.71
N VAL A 78 -7.68 1.72 1.51
CA VAL A 78 -9.11 1.99 1.66
C VAL A 78 -9.51 2.17 3.13
N SER A 79 -8.99 1.36 4.06
CA SER A 79 -9.33 1.49 5.48
C SER A 79 -8.86 2.81 6.09
N HIS A 80 -7.76 3.38 5.58
CA HIS A 80 -7.22 4.67 6.03
C HIS A 80 -7.73 5.87 5.20
N GLY A 81 -8.46 5.63 4.11
CA GLY A 81 -8.98 6.69 3.25
C GLY A 81 -7.95 7.42 2.41
N GLU A 82 -6.81 6.78 2.15
CA GLU A 82 -5.73 7.34 1.36
C GLU A 82 -6.00 7.15 -0.15
N THR A 83 -6.74 8.11 -0.72
CA THR A 83 -7.24 8.05 -2.10
C THR A 83 -6.14 7.96 -3.15
N GLU A 84 -5.02 8.66 -2.97
CA GLU A 84 -3.91 8.63 -3.94
C GLU A 84 -3.21 7.27 -3.97
N TYR A 85 -2.92 6.66 -2.82
CA TYR A 85 -2.33 5.32 -2.80
C TYR A 85 -3.29 4.28 -3.40
N ALA A 86 -4.60 4.39 -3.11
CA ALA A 86 -5.60 3.52 -3.73
C ALA A 86 -5.65 3.67 -5.26
N ARG A 87 -5.55 4.91 -5.79
CA ARG A 87 -5.46 5.17 -7.23
C ARG A 87 -4.24 4.48 -7.86
N ILE A 88 -3.06 4.65 -7.25
CA ILE A 88 -1.82 4.05 -7.75
C ILE A 88 -1.93 2.53 -7.77
N LEU A 89 -2.38 1.92 -6.66
CA LEU A 89 -2.55 0.48 -6.55
C LEU A 89 -3.49 -0.07 -7.63
N ILE A 90 -4.64 0.57 -7.85
CA ILE A 90 -5.60 0.14 -8.88
C ILE A 90 -5.03 0.31 -10.28
N ALA A 91 -4.35 1.42 -10.56
CA ALA A 91 -3.67 1.63 -11.83
C ALA A 91 -2.59 0.58 -12.11
N ALA A 92 -1.93 0.10 -11.05
CA ALA A 92 -0.94 -0.96 -11.09
C ALA A 92 -1.51 -2.39 -11.12
N GLY A 93 -2.84 -2.55 -11.17
CA GLY A 93 -3.48 -3.86 -11.28
C GLY A 93 -3.76 -4.55 -9.94
N ALA A 94 -3.87 -3.80 -8.84
CA ALA A 94 -4.33 -4.35 -7.57
C ALA A 94 -5.74 -4.96 -7.70
N ASN A 95 -5.93 -6.14 -7.11
CA ASN A 95 -7.18 -6.86 -7.10
C ASN A 95 -8.19 -6.18 -6.16
N LYS A 96 -9.14 -5.47 -6.75
CA LYS A 96 -10.23 -4.76 -6.05
C LYS A 96 -11.22 -5.68 -5.33
N SER A 97 -11.20 -6.98 -5.65
CA SER A 97 -12.06 -8.01 -5.05
C SER A 97 -11.24 -9.10 -4.36
N ALA A 98 -10.01 -8.79 -3.92
CA ALA A 98 -9.27 -9.69 -3.05
C ALA A 98 -10.02 -9.85 -1.73
N GLU A 99 -10.32 -11.08 -1.33
CA GLU A 99 -10.93 -11.37 -0.03
C GLU A 99 -9.83 -11.67 0.99
N ASN A 100 -9.92 -11.04 2.16
CA ASN A 100 -9.09 -11.37 3.30
C ASN A 100 -9.61 -12.63 4.03
N ASN A 101 -8.95 -13.03 5.13
CA ASN A 101 -9.32 -14.23 5.87
C ASN A 101 -10.68 -14.13 6.58
N GLN A 102 -11.29 -12.94 6.64
CA GLN A 102 -12.64 -12.70 7.16
C GLN A 102 -13.69 -12.68 6.03
N GLY A 103 -13.28 -12.83 4.76
CA GLY A 103 -14.16 -12.72 3.60
C GLY A 103 -14.51 -11.27 3.25
N GLU A 104 -13.79 -10.30 3.80
CA GLU A 104 -13.97 -8.89 3.50
C GLU A 104 -13.12 -8.52 2.28
N ILE A 105 -13.66 -7.65 1.44
CA ILE A 105 -12.93 -7.07 0.30
C ILE A 105 -12.59 -5.61 0.59
N PRO A 106 -11.66 -4.96 -0.16
CA PRO A 106 -11.20 -3.61 0.16
C PRO A 106 -12.34 -2.59 0.35
N ARG A 107 -13.41 -2.69 -0.46
CA ARG A 107 -14.56 -1.78 -0.36
C ARG A 107 -15.41 -1.96 0.91
N ASP A 108 -15.30 -3.08 1.62
CA ASP A 108 -16.07 -3.30 2.85
C ASP A 108 -15.55 -2.41 4.00
N TYR A 109 -14.32 -1.90 3.87
CA TYR A 109 -13.71 -0.93 4.78
C TYR A 109 -14.21 0.52 4.60
N LEU A 110 -15.10 0.78 3.64
CA LEU A 110 -15.57 2.13 3.30
C LEU A 110 -16.46 2.80 4.35
N ASN A 111 -16.78 2.12 5.46
CA ASN A 111 -17.59 2.67 6.56
C ASN A 111 -17.06 4.02 7.11
N TYR A 112 -15.79 4.36 6.83
CA TYR A 112 -15.13 5.58 7.27
C TYR A 112 -14.62 6.50 6.13
N CYS A 113 -14.85 6.16 4.85
CA CYS A 113 -14.22 6.86 3.72
C CYS A 113 -15.12 7.84 2.97
N ARG A 114 -14.51 8.94 2.47
CA ARG A 114 -15.18 9.99 1.68
C ARG A 114 -15.69 9.46 0.34
N GLU A 115 -16.74 10.09 -0.18
CA GLU A 115 -17.38 9.79 -1.48
C GLU A 115 -16.39 9.59 -2.65
N GLU A 116 -15.23 10.23 -2.59
CA GLU A 116 -14.16 10.07 -3.58
C GLU A 116 -13.62 8.63 -3.66
N MET A 117 -13.43 7.95 -2.54
CA MET A 117 -12.92 6.57 -2.52
C MET A 117 -13.91 5.59 -3.18
N LYS A 118 -15.22 5.84 -3.03
CA LYS A 118 -16.27 5.04 -3.67
C LYS A 118 -16.19 5.13 -5.20
N LYS A 119 -15.82 6.29 -5.74
CA LYS A 119 -15.60 6.49 -7.19
C LYS A 119 -14.37 5.74 -7.67
N ILE A 120 -13.26 5.81 -6.93
CA ILE A 120 -11.99 5.13 -7.26
C ILE A 120 -12.18 3.61 -7.38
N LEU A 121 -12.96 3.03 -6.48
CA LEU A 121 -13.28 1.60 -6.49
C LEU A 121 -14.39 1.23 -7.48
N ASN A 122 -14.92 2.18 -8.26
CA ASN A 122 -16.02 2.02 -9.21
C ASN A 122 -17.31 1.42 -8.60
N ILE A 123 -17.63 1.80 -7.36
CA ILE A 123 -18.76 1.20 -6.61
C ILE A 123 -20.06 1.98 -6.83
N VAL A 124 -19.96 3.20 -7.36
CA VAL A 124 -21.12 4.02 -7.77
C VAL A 124 -21.04 4.24 -9.27
N GLN A 125 -21.99 3.66 -10.01
CA GLN A 125 -22.34 4.12 -11.35
C GLN A 125 -23.22 5.37 -11.21
N ILE A 126 -23.04 6.29 -12.15
CA ILE A 126 -23.79 7.55 -12.33
C ILE A 126 -25.30 7.29 -12.28
#